data_AF-A0A4U0YQA6-F1
#
_entry.id   AF-A0A4U0YQA6-F1
#
_cell.length_a   1.000
_cell.length_b   1.000
_cell.length_c   1.000
_cell.angle_alpha   90.00
_cell.angle_beta   90.00
_cell.angle_gamma   90.00
#
_symmetry.space_group_name_H-M   'P 1'
#
loop_
_entity.id
_entity.type
_entity.pdbx_description
1 polymer ?
#
loop_
_entity_poly.entity_id
_entity_poly.type
_entity_poly.pdbx_seq_one_letter_code
_entity_poly.pdbx_strand_id
1 'polypeptide(L)' 'MPPSPCPPDSPIQLPAAGRGRLPFDGLVLLCVEDSRFAAEALRLLCRHSGCRMRRADTLQAARAHAPPPTGPMR' A
#
# COMPACT_ATOMS: atom_id res chain seq x y z
N MET A 1 40.50 -17.68 -8.10
CA MET A 1 39.96 -16.54 -7.33
C MET A 1 38.61 -16.94 -6.77
N PRO A 2 38.37 -16.88 -5.46
CA PRO A 2 37.02 -17.07 -4.93
C PRO A 2 36.11 -15.92 -5.40
N PRO A 3 34.81 -16.16 -5.60
CA PRO A 3 33.86 -15.07 -5.84
C PRO A 3 33.88 -14.14 -4.63
N SER A 4 33.91 -12.82 -4.87
CA SER A 4 33.78 -11.83 -3.81
C SER A 4 32.51 -12.09 -3.00
N PRO A 5 32.56 -12.04 -1.66
CA PRO A 5 31.37 -12.23 -0.82
C PRO A 5 30.34 -11.14 -1.15
N CYS A 6 29.08 -11.54 -1.27
CA CYS A 6 27.95 -10.62 -1.36
C CYS A 6 27.99 -9.71 -0.12
N PRO A 7 27.97 -8.37 -0.25
CA PRO A 7 28.03 -7.49 0.91
C PRO A 7 26.82 -7.75 1.81
N PRO A 8 27.00 -7.82 3.14
CA PRO A 8 25.87 -7.91 4.07
C PRO A 8 25.03 -6.64 3.94
N ASP A 9 23.72 -6.83 3.77
CA ASP A 9 22.69 -5.81 3.92
C ASP A 9 23.03 -4.44 3.31
N SER A 10 23.36 -4.41 2.01
CA SER A 10 23.29 -3.15 1.28
C SER A 10 21.90 -2.55 1.50
N PRO A 11 21.77 -1.36 2.12
CA PRO A 11 20.46 -0.78 2.37
C PRO A 11 19.76 -0.67 1.02
N ILE A 12 18.52 -1.17 0.96
CA ILE A 12 17.68 -0.95 -0.22
C ILE A 12 17.64 0.57 -0.43
N GLN A 13 18.35 1.04 -1.45
CA GLN A 13 18.23 2.42 -1.91
C GLN A 13 16.85 2.55 -2.51
N LEU A 14 15.88 2.90 -1.66
CA LEU A 14 14.61 3.40 -2.13
C LEU A 14 14.92 4.66 -2.95
N PRO A 15 14.38 4.77 -4.19
CA PRO A 15 14.55 5.98 -4.97
C PRO A 15 14.20 7.16 -4.07
N ALA A 16 15.13 8.13 -3.97
CA ALA A 16 14.88 9.33 -3.19
C ALA A 16 13.53 9.87 -3.65
N ALA A 17 12.57 10.01 -2.71
CA ALA A 17 11.28 10.60 -2.99
C ALA A 17 11.58 11.92 -3.71
N GLY A 18 11.40 11.93 -5.03
CA GLY A 18 11.84 13.03 -5.86
C GLY A 18 11.17 14.29 -5.34
N ARG A 19 11.79 15.45 -5.55
CA ARG A 19 11.20 16.76 -5.21
C ARG A 19 9.95 17.10 -6.06
N GLY A 20 9.18 16.09 -6.48
CA GLY A 20 7.95 16.15 -7.26
C GLY A 20 6.83 15.34 -6.58
N ARG A 21 5.66 15.32 -7.22
CA ARG A 21 4.46 14.65 -6.70
C ARG A 21 4.71 13.15 -6.50
N LEU A 22 4.41 12.63 -5.31
CA LEU A 22 4.52 11.20 -5.02
C LEU A 22 3.53 10.39 -5.91
N PRO A 23 3.83 9.11 -6.21
CA PRO A 23 3.05 8.33 -7.18
C PRO A 23 1.54 8.31 -6.94
N PHE A 24 1.10 8.36 -5.68
CA PHE A 24 -0.31 8.32 -5.29
C PHE A 24 -0.76 9.53 -4.46
N ASP A 25 -0.06 10.65 -4.60
CA ASP A 25 -0.32 11.85 -3.82
C ASP A 25 -1.77 12.34 -3.94
N GLY A 26 -2.41 12.61 -2.79
CA GLY A 26 -3.80 13.06 -2.71
C GLY A 26 -4.86 11.96 -2.87
N LEU A 27 -4.46 10.71 -3.13
CA LEU A 27 -5.41 9.59 -3.25
C LEU A 27 -5.73 8.93 -1.90
N VAL A 28 -6.87 8.24 -1.87
CA VAL A 28 -7.28 7.36 -0.75
C VAL A 28 -7.39 5.93 -1.26
N LEU A 29 -6.57 5.03 -0.72
CA LEU A 29 -6.58 3.60 -1.02
C LEU A 29 -7.49 2.85 -0.03
N LEU A 30 -8.48 2.10 -0.53
CA LEU A 30 -9.21 1.11 0.24
C LEU A 30 -8.57 -0.26 0.03
N CYS A 31 -8.05 -0.85 1.10
CA CYS A 31 -7.48 -2.19 1.07
C CYS A 31 -8.38 -3.17 1.85
N VAL A 32 -8.62 -4.34 1.27
CA VAL A 32 -9.33 -5.46 1.92
C VAL A 32 -8.31 -6.55 2.23
N GLU A 33 -7.97 -6.69 3.51
CA GLU A 33 -6.92 -7.60 3.99
C GLU A 33 -7.24 -8.01 5.45
N ASP A 34 -7.17 -9.31 5.75
CA ASP A 34 -7.48 -9.88 7.07
C ASP A 34 -6.26 -9.90 8.01
N SER A 35 -5.04 -9.92 7.47
CA SER A 35 -3.80 -9.89 8.24
C SER A 35 -3.49 -8.52 8.84
N ARG A 36 -3.35 -8.47 10.17
CA ARG A 36 -2.91 -7.26 10.90
C ARG A 36 -1.50 -6.83 10.53
N PHE A 37 -0.60 -7.78 10.28
CA PHE A 37 0.78 -7.49 9.90
C PHE A 37 0.88 -6.95 8.47
N ALA A 38 0.16 -7.56 7.52
CA ALA A 38 0.11 -7.08 6.14
C ALA A 38 -0.44 -5.65 6.07
N ALA A 39 -1.48 -5.35 6.86
CA ALA A 39 -2.07 -4.02 6.94
C ALA A 39 -1.08 -2.92 7.38
N GLU A 40 -0.20 -3.20 8.33
CA GLU A 40 0.81 -2.24 8.78
C GLU A 40 1.90 -2.03 7.72
N ALA A 41 2.33 -3.10 7.04
CA ALA A 41 3.24 -2.98 5.90
C ALA A 41 2.63 -2.12 4.78
N LEU A 42 1.36 -2.37 4.43
CA LEU A 42 0.63 -1.56 3.44
C LEU A 42 0.46 -0.11 3.88
N ARG A 43 0.23 0.14 5.16
CA ARG A 43 0.14 1.51 5.71
C ARG A 43 1.45 2.27 5.56
N LEU A 44 2.59 1.61 5.80
CA LEU A 44 3.92 2.20 5.58
C LEU A 44 4.14 2.52 4.09
N LEU A 45 3.82 1.57 3.20
CA LEU A 45 3.92 1.76 1.74
C LEU A 45 3.03 2.89 1.24
N CYS A 46 1.80 3.00 1.75
CA CYS A 46 0.86 4.07 1.39
C CYS A 46 1.40 5.44 1.81
N ARG A 47 1.88 5.56 3.04
CA ARG A 47 2.49 6.81 3.54
C ARG A 47 3.71 7.21 2.69
N HIS A 48 4.57 6.24 2.35
CA HIS A 48 5.74 6.50 1.51
C HIS A 48 5.34 6.96 0.10
N SER A 49 4.25 6.40 -0.45
CA SER A 49 3.73 6.74 -1.78
C SER A 49 2.83 7.98 -1.80
N GLY A 50 2.55 8.60 -0.65
CA GLY A 50 1.74 9.81 -0.53
C GLY A 50 0.22 9.60 -0.48
N CYS A 51 -0.26 8.38 -0.27
CA CYS A 51 -1.70 8.11 -0.19
C CYS A 51 -2.18 7.84 1.24
N ARG A 52 -3.45 8.17 1.49
CA ARG A 52 -4.16 7.77 2.73
C ARG A 52 -4.73 6.38 2.56
N MET A 53 -4.70 5.56 3.60
CA MET A 53 -5.22 4.19 3.57
C MET A 53 -6.45 4.05 4.46
N ARG A 54 -7.49 3.40 3.93
CA ARG A 54 -8.63 2.82 4.67
C ARG A 54 -8.53 1.31 4.57
N ARG A 55 -8.87 0.61 5.66
CA ARG A 55 -8.81 -0.86 5.72
C ARG A 55 -10.19 -1.44 5.99
N ALA A 56 -10.50 -2.52 5.30
CA ALA A 56 -11.52 -3.49 5.67
C ALA A 56 -10.87 -4.87 5.83
N ASP A 57 -11.39 -5.68 6.73
CA ASP A 57 -11.01 -7.09 6.92
C ASP A 57 -11.81 -8.04 6.02
N THR A 58 -12.97 -7.59 5.55
CA THR A 58 -13.89 -8.36 4.71
C THR A 58 -14.42 -7.53 3.55
N LEU A 59 -14.80 -8.21 2.46
CA LEU A 59 -15.48 -7.55 1.34
C LEU A 59 -16.81 -6.91 1.77
N GLN A 60 -17.51 -7.51 2.74
CA GLN A 60 -18.73 -6.93 3.28
C GLN A 60 -18.47 -5.59 3.97
N ALA A 61 -17.46 -5.50 4.84
CA ALA A 61 -17.08 -4.24 5.48
C ALA A 61 -16.58 -3.21 4.45
N ALA A 62 -15.90 -3.66 3.39
CA ALA A 62 -15.44 -2.78 2.30
C ALA A 62 -16.61 -2.13 1.55
N ARG A 63 -17.76 -2.80 1.39
CA ARG A 63 -18.94 -2.23 0.70
C ARG A 63 -19.46 -0.95 1.34
N ALA A 64 -19.34 -0.79 2.67
CA ALA A 64 -19.72 0.44 3.36
C ALA A 64 -18.87 1.66 2.96
N HIS A 65 -17.76 1.44 2.24
CA HIS A 65 -16.86 2.49 1.77
C HIS A 65 -17.17 2.96 0.34
N ALA A 66 -18.02 2.22 -0.38
CA ALA A 66 -18.44 2.55 -1.74
C ALA A 66 -19.86 3.16 -1.71
N PRO A 67 -20.19 4.03 -2.69
CA PRO A 67 -21.58 4.43 -2.90
C PRO A 67 -22.46 3.21 -3.22
N PRO A 68 -23.76 3.27 -2.89
CA PRO A 68 -24.67 2.18 -3.19
C PRO A 68 -24.69 1.89 -4.71
N PRO A 69 -24.82 0.61 -5.11
CA PRO A 69 -24.82 0.23 -6.51
C PRO A 69 -26.00 0.87 -7.23
N THR A 70 -25.74 1.60 -8.31
CA THR A 70 -26.75 2.08 -9.25
C THR A 70 -27.15 0.96 -10.21
N GLY A 71 -27.81 -0.07 -9.68
CA GLY A 71 -28.31 -1.19 -10.48
C GLY A 71 -28.47 -2.49 -9.70
N PRO A 72 -29.18 -3.49 -10.24
CA PRO A 72 -29.32 -4.79 -9.60
C PRO A 72 -27.96 -5.51 -9.56
N MET A 73 -27.57 -6.02 -8.39
CA MET A 73 -26.46 -6.98 -8.26
C MET A 73 -26.86 -8.27 -8.99
N ARG A 74 -26.18 -8.56 -10.11
CA ARG A 74 -26.22 -9.87 -10.76
C ARG A 74 -25.27 -10.83 -10.07
#